data_AF-A0A7J6SKI0-F1
#
_entry.id   AF-A0A7J6SKI0-F1
#
_cell.length_a   1.000
_cell.length_b   1.000
_cell.length_c   1.000
_cell.angle_alpha   90.00
_cell.angle_beta   90.00
_cell.angle_gamma   90.00
#
_symmetry.space_group_name_H-M   'P 1'
#
loop_
_entity.id
_entity.type
_entity.pdbx_description
1 polymer ?
#
loop_
_entity_poly.entity_id
_entity_poly.type
_entity_poly.pdbx_seq_one_letter_code
_entity_poly.pdbx_strand_id
1 'polypeptide(L)' 'MEVTPQFRAAGGPLKREGSDESSRQAANTDAETRELNRRLLLGWRERFETKYGRRPTRADMFGDPAAAEAFRQFSGAN' A
#
# COMPACT_ATOMS: atom_id res chain seq x y z
N MET A 1 5.90 4.24 -63.76
CA MET A 1 6.26 5.09 -62.60
C MET A 1 5.35 6.30 -62.75
N GLU A 2 4.40 6.60 -61.87
CA GLU A 2 4.52 6.79 -60.42
C GLU A 2 3.22 6.41 -59.69
N VAL A 3 3.34 6.24 -58.39
CA VAL A 3 2.46 5.50 -57.49
C VAL A 3 1.37 6.39 -56.88
N THR A 4 0.11 5.95 -56.94
CA THR A 4 -1.00 6.56 -56.19
C THR A 4 -0.90 6.18 -54.70
N PRO A 5 -0.88 7.14 -53.75
CA PRO A 5 -0.88 6.79 -52.33
C PRO A 5 -2.27 6.30 -51.89
N GLN A 6 -2.40 5.00 -51.65
CA GLN A 6 -3.53 4.44 -50.91
C GLN A 6 -3.40 4.79 -49.42
N PHE A 7 -4.05 5.86 -48.97
CA PHE A 7 -4.37 6.03 -47.56
C PHE A 7 -5.58 5.14 -47.20
N ARG A 8 -5.28 3.87 -46.91
CA ARG A 8 -6.21 2.97 -46.25
C ARG A 8 -6.23 3.32 -44.76
N ALA A 9 -7.16 4.21 -44.38
CA ALA A 9 -7.54 4.44 -43.00
C ALA A 9 -8.21 3.17 -42.44
N ALA A 10 -7.39 2.20 -42.03
CA ALA A 10 -7.82 1.15 -41.13
C ALA A 10 -7.73 1.72 -39.71
N GLY A 11 -8.86 2.20 -39.20
CA GLY A 11 -9.09 2.32 -37.76
C GLY A 11 -8.96 0.93 -37.14
N GLY A 12 -7.78 0.62 -36.63
CA GLY A 12 -7.49 -0.54 -35.80
C GLY A 12 -7.22 -0.05 -34.38
N PRO A 13 -7.87 -0.61 -33.36
CA PRO A 13 -8.04 0.02 -32.06
C PRO A 13 -6.70 0.18 -31.35
N LEU A 14 -6.52 1.33 -30.72
CA LEU A 14 -5.53 1.52 -29.66
C LEU A 14 -5.64 0.36 -28.69
N LYS A 15 -4.65 -0.54 -28.72
CA LYS A 15 -4.39 -1.49 -27.65
C LYS A 15 -3.98 -0.64 -26.45
N ARG A 16 -4.96 -0.15 -25.69
CA ARG A 16 -4.77 0.36 -24.32
C ARG A 16 -4.40 -0.86 -23.47
N GLU A 17 -3.16 -1.30 -23.57
CA GLU A 17 -2.57 -2.18 -22.56
C GLU A 17 -2.23 -1.32 -21.37
N GLY A 18 -3.19 -1.19 -20.46
CA GLY A 18 -3.04 -0.39 -19.25
C GLY A 18 -4.37 -0.19 -18.57
N SER A 19 -4.99 -1.26 -18.05
CA SER A 19 -6.13 -1.12 -17.13
C SER A 19 -6.38 -2.30 -16.20
N ASP A 20 -5.81 -3.51 -16.40
CA ASP A 20 -6.08 -4.64 -15.47
C ASP A 20 -4.98 -4.90 -14.44
N GLU A 21 -3.74 -4.45 -14.67
CA GLU A 21 -2.61 -4.79 -13.77
C GLU A 21 -2.59 -3.94 -12.48
N SER A 22 -3.10 -2.71 -12.52
CA SER A 22 -3.17 -1.84 -11.33
C SER A 22 -4.17 -2.30 -10.27
N SER A 23 -5.20 -3.09 -10.64
CA SER A 23 -6.21 -3.56 -9.67
C SER A 23 -5.75 -4.73 -8.82
N ARG A 24 -4.78 -5.54 -9.28
CA ARG A 24 -4.27 -6.69 -8.52
C ARG A 24 -3.14 -6.31 -7.56
N GLN A 25 -2.39 -5.24 -7.87
CA GLN A 25 -1.34 -4.73 -7.00
C GLN A 25 -1.91 -4.07 -5.72
N ALA A 26 -3.00 -3.32 -5.82
CA ALA A 26 -3.58 -2.62 -4.68
C ALA A 26 -4.07 -3.54 -3.55
N ALA A 27 -4.65 -4.70 -3.90
CA ALA A 27 -5.15 -5.66 -2.91
C ALA A 27 -4.03 -6.43 -2.19
N ASN A 28 -2.93 -6.72 -2.87
CA ASN A 28 -1.77 -7.39 -2.26
C ASN A 28 -0.97 -6.44 -1.37
N THR A 29 -0.82 -5.17 -1.78
CA THR A 29 -0.12 -4.17 -0.97
C THR A 29 -0.80 -3.90 0.37
N ASP A 30 -2.12 -3.96 0.45
CA ASP A 30 -2.82 -3.66 1.70
C ASP A 30 -2.60 -4.74 2.76
N ALA A 31 -2.66 -6.03 2.40
CA ALA A 31 -2.37 -7.13 3.32
C ALA A 31 -0.89 -7.13 3.77
N GLU A 32 0.03 -6.87 2.85
CA GLU A 32 1.47 -6.79 3.14
C GLU A 32 1.80 -5.59 4.04
N THR A 33 1.17 -4.44 3.78
CA THR A 33 1.30 -3.21 4.59
C THR A 33 0.70 -3.40 5.98
N ARG A 34 -0.44 -4.09 6.12
CA ARG A 34 -1.01 -4.42 7.43
C ARG A 34 -0.09 -5.32 8.26
N GLU A 35 0.51 -6.33 7.64
CA GLU A 35 1.44 -7.24 8.34
C GLU A 35 2.73 -6.53 8.73
N LEU A 36 3.27 -5.66 7.88
CA LEU A 36 4.42 -4.80 8.22
C LEU A 36 4.11 -3.89 9.41
N ASN A 37 2.98 -3.18 9.37
CA ASN A 37 2.54 -2.31 10.47
C ASN A 37 2.30 -3.08 11.77
N ARG A 38 1.75 -4.29 11.68
CA ARG A 38 1.59 -5.18 12.83
C ARG A 38 2.95 -5.54 13.45
N ARG A 39 3.95 -5.89 12.65
CA ARG A 39 5.31 -6.20 13.14
C ARG A 39 5.96 -5.01 13.81
N LEU A 40 5.78 -3.81 13.25
CA LEU A 40 6.26 -2.56 13.86
C LEU A 40 5.62 -2.31 15.22
N LEU A 41 4.30 -2.48 15.34
CA LEU A 41 3.58 -2.34 16.61
C LEU A 41 4.02 -3.37 17.66
N LEU A 42 4.28 -4.61 17.25
CA LEU A 42 4.79 -5.66 18.13
C LEU A 42 6.19 -5.32 18.65
N GLY A 43 7.10 -4.94 17.76
CA GLY A 43 8.46 -4.55 18.15
C GLY A 43 8.49 -3.28 19.02
N TRP A 44 7.63 -2.30 18.73
CA TRP A 44 7.44 -1.14 19.60
C TRP A 44 6.94 -1.55 20.98
N ARG A 45 5.95 -2.45 21.05
CA ARG A 45 5.40 -2.95 22.31
C ARG A 45 6.45 -3.68 23.14
N GLU A 46 7.27 -4.55 22.56
CA GLU A 46 8.36 -5.24 23.26
C GLU A 46 9.39 -4.26 23.85
N ARG A 47 9.77 -3.23 23.06
CA ARG A 47 10.66 -2.16 23.53
C ARG A 47 10.04 -1.35 24.65
N PHE A 48 8.74 -1.06 24.57
CA PHE A 48 8.02 -0.34 25.60
C PHE A 48 7.93 -1.14 26.91
N GLU A 49 7.56 -2.42 26.81
CA GLU A 49 7.50 -3.33 27.96
C GLU A 49 8.89 -3.49 28.61
N THR A 50 9.96 -3.56 27.82
CA THR A 50 11.34 -3.62 28.33
C THR A 50 11.77 -2.32 29.02
N LYS A 51 11.39 -1.16 28.46
CA LYS A 51 11.80 0.16 28.98
C LYS A 51 11.03 0.58 30.23
N TYR A 52 9.73 0.30 30.27
CA TYR A 52 8.83 0.78 31.33
C TYR A 52 8.32 -0.32 32.27
N GLY A 53 8.58 -1.60 31.96
CA GLY A 53 8.10 -2.73 32.77
C GLY A 53 6.58 -2.91 32.78
N ARG A 54 5.85 -2.22 31.90
CA ARG A 54 4.38 -2.25 31.81
C ARG A 54 3.93 -2.44 30.37
N ARG A 55 2.74 -3.02 30.19
CA ARG A 55 2.09 -3.11 28.88
C ARG A 55 1.77 -1.70 28.35
N PRO A 56 2.12 -1.38 27.10
CA PRO A 56 1.73 -0.11 26.50
C PRO A 56 0.22 0.00 26.40
N THR A 57 -0.30 1.19 26.71
CA THR A 57 -1.72 1.52 26.50
C THR A 57 -1.91 2.19 25.15
N ARG A 58 -3.17 2.35 24.71
CA ARG A 58 -3.48 3.17 23.53
C ARG A 58 -2.92 4.58 23.67
N ALA A 59 -2.96 5.18 24.86
CA ALA A 59 -2.40 6.51 25.10
C ALA A 59 -0.89 6.55 24.87
N ASP A 60 -0.15 5.53 25.30
CA ASP A 60 1.30 5.43 25.05
C ASP A 60 1.62 5.25 23.56
N MET A 61 0.80 4.47 22.86
CA MET A 61 0.94 4.22 21.42
C MET A 61 0.66 5.47 20.59
N PHE A 62 -0.36 6.25 20.95
CA PHE A 62 -0.63 7.55 20.31
C PHE A 62 0.36 8.65 20.75
N GLY A 63 1.04 8.46 21.87
CA GLY A 63 2.13 9.33 22.32
C GLY A 63 3.44 9.13 21.54
N ASP A 64 3.59 7.98 20.86
CA ASP A 64 4.73 7.68 20.01
C ASP A 64 4.35 7.86 18.53
N PRO A 65 4.96 8.82 17.80
CA PRO A 65 4.56 9.11 16.43
C PRO A 65 4.71 7.92 15.47
N ALA A 66 5.71 7.05 15.69
CA ALA A 66 5.94 5.89 14.83
C ALA A 66 4.90 4.78 15.06
N ALA A 67 4.54 4.53 16.33
CA ALA A 67 3.50 3.56 16.67
C ALA A 67 2.10 4.06 16.31
N ALA A 68 1.84 5.36 16.50
CA ALA A 68 0.60 6.01 16.12
C ALA A 68 0.34 5.90 14.60
N GLU A 69 1.36 6.16 13.78
CA GLU A 69 1.27 6.05 12.33
C GLU A 69 0.99 4.60 11.91
N ALA A 70 1.74 3.64 12.43
CA ALA A 70 1.53 2.22 12.11
C ALA A 70 0.14 1.74 12.53
N PHE A 71 -0.36 2.20 13.68
CA PHE A 71 -1.70 1.88 14.15
C PHE A 71 -2.79 2.52 13.29
N ARG A 72 -2.60 3.77 12.84
CA ARG A 72 -3.54 4.44 11.93
C ARG A 72 -3.62 3.74 10.58
N GLN A 73 -2.49 3.31 10.02
CA GLN A 73 -2.46 2.54 8.78
C GLN A 73 -3.11 1.17 8.95
N PHE A 74 -2.89 0.49 10.08
CA PHE A 74 -3.53 -0.79 10.37
C PHE A 74 -5.04 -0.68 10.61
N SER A 75 -5.50 0.37 11.30
CA SER A 75 -6.91 0.58 11.67
C SER A 75 -7.74 1.30 10.61
N GLY A 76 -7.11 2.06 9.71
CA GLY A 76 -7.77 2.89 8.69
C GLY A 76 -8.02 2.18 7.36
N ALA A 77 -7.62 0.92 7.22
CA ALA A 77 -7.85 0.12 6.02
C ALA A 77 -9.27 -0.48 6.03
N ASN A 78 -10.27 0.36 5.75
CA ASN A 78 -11.66 -0.02 5.52
C ASN A 78 -12.17 0.64 4.23
#